data_AF-A0A8C1X382-F1
#
_entry.id   AF-A0A8C1X382-F1
#
_cell.length_a   1.000
_cell.length_b   1.000
_cell.length_c   1.000
_cell.angle_alpha   90.00
_cell.angle_beta   90.00
_cell.angle_gamma   90.00
#
_symmetry.space_group_name_H-M   'P 1'
#
loop_
_entity.id
_entity.type
_entity.pdbx_description
1 polymer ?
#
loop_
_entity_poly.entity_id
_entity_poly.type
_entity_poly.pdbx_seq_one_letter_code
_entity_poly.pdbx_strand_id
1 'polypeptide(L)'
;MQEVVNSLNEAIDDLAEGIMVKNPMSIYKPDKRGEGRMKIKPEYVDGLMDEFDLLIVGGYWGKGRRSRMLSHFLCPGEKPTVFQTLCRIGSGYTLKELYDLGLKLDKHWKVCKKNNPSAAILCGTEKPEVYIEPCNSVIIQAKAAEIVSSEMYKTNCTLRFPRIERIREDKEWYQCMTLAELNQLRFRASGKLASRHLHIQEDQPEKKKHKFVAKPKETIGVIDHFKSQNLSAVTKEMDRSYTAYFDRCADLGDPESIIQGTSLDTRALEFRFHGGRVVEELKEGISHVIVESERRTLDLKMLRRLYTKKFKIV
;
A
#
# COMPACT_ATOMS: atom_id res chain seq x y z
N MET A 1 -2.44 -23.61 -2.11
CA MET A 1 -3.51 -22.67 -2.53
C MET A 1 -4.53 -22.50 -1.42
N GLN A 2 -4.98 -23.60 -0.80
CA GLN A 2 -5.89 -23.57 0.35
C GLN A 2 -5.39 -22.72 1.53
N GLU A 3 -4.10 -22.83 1.90
CA GLU A 3 -3.52 -22.03 3.00
C GLU A 3 -3.63 -20.52 2.75
N VAL A 4 -3.38 -20.07 1.52
CA VAL A 4 -3.48 -18.64 1.15
C VAL A 4 -4.91 -18.15 1.27
N VAL A 5 -5.89 -18.99 0.91
CA VAL A 5 -7.31 -18.67 1.06
C VAL A 5 -7.70 -18.62 2.53
N ASN A 6 -7.26 -19.58 3.33
CA ASN A 6 -7.52 -19.60 4.77
C ASN A 6 -6.94 -18.36 5.45
N SER A 7 -5.68 -17.99 5.17
CA SER A 7 -5.06 -16.78 5.71
C SER A 7 -5.75 -15.50 5.22
N LEU A 8 -6.31 -15.49 4.00
CA LEU A 8 -7.10 -14.35 3.53
C LEU A 8 -8.43 -14.24 4.29
N ASN A 9 -9.10 -15.36 4.54
CA ASN A 9 -10.35 -15.40 5.31
C ASN A 9 -10.12 -15.00 6.77
N GLU A 10 -9.04 -15.47 7.39
CA GLU A 10 -8.60 -15.04 8.72
C GLU A 10 -8.33 -13.52 8.76
N ALA A 11 -7.61 -13.00 7.75
CA ALA A 11 -7.40 -11.56 7.64
C ALA A 11 -8.70 -10.75 7.46
N ILE A 12 -9.73 -11.33 6.82
CA ILE A 12 -11.06 -10.71 6.70
C ILE A 12 -11.76 -10.69 8.06
N ASP A 13 -11.72 -11.81 8.80
CA ASP A 13 -12.33 -11.95 10.13
C ASP A 13 -11.68 -10.98 11.13
N ASP A 14 -10.36 -10.77 11.03
CA ASP A 14 -9.59 -9.80 11.82
C ASP A 14 -9.73 -8.35 11.33
N LEU A 15 -10.59 -8.08 10.34
CA LEU A 15 -10.82 -6.77 9.73
C LEU A 15 -9.54 -6.12 9.14
N ALA A 16 -8.55 -6.93 8.77
CA ALA A 16 -7.34 -6.48 8.11
C ALA A 16 -7.62 -6.11 6.63
N GLU A 17 -6.67 -5.41 6.00
CA GLU A 17 -6.80 -4.99 4.59
C GLU A 17 -6.63 -6.18 3.61
N GLY A 18 -5.97 -7.24 4.05
CA GLY A 18 -5.61 -8.42 3.26
C GLY A 18 -4.27 -8.99 3.71
N ILE A 19 -3.66 -9.81 2.85
CA ILE A 19 -2.42 -10.53 3.15
C ILE A 19 -1.27 -10.12 2.22
N MET A 20 -0.04 -10.30 2.71
CA MET A 20 1.19 -10.10 1.96
C MET A 20 1.88 -11.44 1.73
N VAL A 21 2.03 -11.83 0.47
CA VAL A 21 2.78 -13.02 0.08
C VAL A 21 4.19 -12.58 -0.34
N LYS A 22 5.21 -13.08 0.35
CA LYS A 22 6.62 -12.73 0.09
C LYS A 22 7.39 -13.98 -0.32
N ASN A 23 8.29 -13.84 -1.30
CA ASN A 23 9.27 -14.87 -1.61
C ASN A 23 10.46 -14.73 -0.63
N PRO A 24 10.75 -15.73 0.21
CA PRO A 24 11.88 -15.69 1.14
C PRO A 24 13.23 -15.48 0.45
N MET A 25 13.37 -15.92 -0.81
CA MET A 25 14.59 -15.77 -1.61
C MET A 25 14.73 -14.40 -2.27
N SER A 26 13.74 -13.52 -2.14
CA SER A 26 13.80 -12.19 -2.74
C SER A 26 14.57 -11.20 -1.88
N ILE A 27 15.49 -10.46 -2.48
CA ILE A 27 16.19 -9.36 -1.83
C ILE A 27 15.33 -8.10 -1.80
N TYR A 28 15.58 -7.21 -0.84
CA TYR A 28 14.96 -5.89 -0.83
C TYR A 28 15.48 -5.06 -2.00
N LYS A 29 14.58 -4.70 -2.92
CA LYS A 29 14.88 -3.79 -4.03
C LYS A 29 14.10 -2.49 -3.84
N PRO A 30 14.78 -1.37 -3.50
CA PRO A 30 14.12 -0.07 -3.41
C PRO A 30 13.42 0.27 -4.73
N ASP A 31 12.23 0.87 -4.63
CA ASP A 31 11.43 1.35 -5.77
C ASP A 31 11.02 0.29 -6.82
N LYS A 32 11.15 -1.01 -6.50
CA LYS A 32 10.69 -2.11 -7.36
C LYS A 32 9.39 -2.71 -6.85
N ARG A 33 8.38 -2.79 -7.74
CA ARG A 33 7.08 -3.39 -7.46
C ARG A 33 7.00 -4.81 -8.05
N GLY A 34 6.56 -5.78 -7.25
CA GLY A 34 6.24 -7.14 -7.69
C GLY A 34 7.39 -8.15 -7.65
N GLU A 35 8.64 -7.72 -7.44
CA GLU A 35 9.79 -8.63 -7.35
C GLU A 35 9.85 -9.32 -5.97
N GLY A 36 9.05 -10.37 -5.80
CA GLY A 36 9.04 -11.19 -4.59
C GLY A 36 8.10 -10.71 -3.48
N ARG A 37 7.26 -9.71 -3.74
CA ARG A 37 6.21 -9.26 -2.82
C ARG A 37 4.91 -9.07 -3.58
N MET A 38 3.86 -9.72 -3.11
CA MET A 38 2.52 -9.63 -3.66
C MET A 38 1.54 -9.30 -2.55
N LYS A 39 0.61 -8.38 -2.85
CA LYS A 39 -0.52 -8.07 -1.97
C LYS A 39 -1.75 -8.77 -2.51
N ILE A 40 -2.45 -9.51 -1.66
CA ILE A 40 -3.74 -10.10 -1.98
C ILE A 40 -4.74 -9.44 -1.05
N LYS A 41 -5.78 -8.84 -1.62
CA LYS A 41 -6.81 -8.17 -0.87
C LYS A 41 -8.18 -8.66 -1.31
N PRO A 42 -9.19 -8.59 -0.44
CA PRO A 42 -10.54 -8.98 -0.81
C PRO A 42 -11.08 -8.21 -2.01
N GLU A 43 -10.70 -6.93 -2.15
CA GLU A 43 -11.07 -6.05 -3.28
C GLU A 43 -10.62 -6.54 -4.66
N TYR A 44 -9.70 -7.51 -4.74
CA TYR A 44 -9.22 -8.09 -6.00
C TYR A 44 -9.95 -9.37 -6.39
N VAL A 45 -10.86 -9.86 -5.55
CA VAL A 45 -11.61 -11.10 -5.79
C VAL A 45 -13.06 -10.76 -6.14
N ASP A 46 -13.50 -11.19 -7.30
CA ASP A 46 -14.86 -10.96 -7.77
C ASP A 46 -15.89 -11.61 -6.85
N GLY A 47 -16.95 -10.87 -6.50
CA GLY A 47 -18.05 -11.34 -5.65
C GLY A 47 -17.78 -11.35 -4.14
N LEU A 48 -16.55 -11.02 -3.71
CA LEU A 48 -16.18 -11.02 -2.30
C LEU A 48 -16.51 -9.69 -1.58
N MET A 49 -16.46 -8.59 -2.32
CA MET A 49 -16.83 -7.25 -1.82
C MET A 49 -18.32 -6.98 -2.03
N ASP A 50 -18.92 -6.26 -1.10
CA ASP A 50 -20.21 -5.63 -1.36
C ASP A 50 -20.08 -4.53 -2.42
N GLU A 51 -21.11 -4.42 -3.24
CA GLU A 51 -21.20 -3.51 -4.36
C GLU A 51 -22.29 -2.47 -4.09
N PHE A 52 -22.09 -1.26 -4.60
CA PHE A 52 -23.00 -0.14 -4.40
C PHE A 52 -23.58 0.29 -5.72
N ASP A 53 -24.90 0.26 -5.85
CA ASP A 53 -25.59 0.90 -6.97
C ASP A 53 -25.86 2.36 -6.61
N LEU A 54 -25.02 3.27 -7.14
CA LEU A 54 -25.06 4.69 -6.80
C LEU A 54 -25.47 5.55 -7.99
N LEU A 55 -26.23 6.62 -7.75
CA LEU A 55 -26.68 7.52 -8.80
C LEU A 55 -25.68 8.66 -9.01
N ILE A 56 -25.30 8.93 -10.26
CA ILE A 56 -24.52 10.14 -10.62
C ILE A 56 -25.40 11.37 -10.41
N VAL A 57 -24.89 12.46 -9.84
CA VAL A 57 -25.71 13.68 -9.64
C VAL A 57 -24.98 14.98 -9.84
N GLY A 58 -23.67 14.90 -9.95
CA GLY A 58 -22.78 16.03 -9.86
C GLY A 58 -21.55 15.71 -10.66
N GLY A 59 -20.88 16.74 -11.16
CA GLY A 59 -19.71 16.63 -12.00
C GLY A 59 -18.67 17.69 -11.66
N TYR A 60 -17.40 17.37 -11.90
CA TYR A 60 -16.31 18.33 -12.00
C TYR A 60 -15.71 18.33 -13.39
N TRP A 61 -15.20 19.48 -13.79
CA TRP A 61 -14.34 19.58 -14.94
C TRP A 61 -12.96 19.02 -14.60
N GLY A 62 -12.65 17.86 -15.18
CA GLY A 62 -11.31 17.29 -15.07
C GLY A 62 -10.26 18.17 -15.76
N LYS A 63 -9.00 18.03 -15.33
CA LYS A 63 -7.84 18.70 -15.93
C LYS A 63 -7.06 17.70 -16.82
N GLY A 64 -6.48 18.17 -17.92
CA GLY A 64 -5.59 17.37 -18.79
C GLY A 64 -6.30 16.27 -19.59
N ARG A 65 -5.70 15.07 -19.67
CA ARG A 65 -6.18 13.93 -20.49
C ARG A 65 -7.54 13.35 -20.06
N ARG A 66 -8.03 13.78 -18.89
CA ARG A 66 -9.37 13.47 -18.34
C ARG A 66 -10.25 14.72 -18.29
N SER A 67 -9.99 15.69 -19.18
CA SER A 67 -10.86 16.84 -19.39
C SER A 67 -12.24 16.32 -19.76
N ARG A 68 -13.23 16.74 -18.95
CA ARG A 68 -14.63 16.27 -18.92
C ARG A 68 -14.87 15.06 -18.02
N MET A 69 -15.41 15.41 -16.85
CA MET A 69 -16.31 14.62 -16.00
C MET A 69 -15.68 13.73 -14.92
N LEU A 70 -16.00 14.09 -13.67
CA LEU A 70 -15.78 13.31 -12.46
C LEU A 70 -17.01 13.45 -11.58
N SER A 71 -17.71 12.36 -11.30
CA SER A 71 -19.04 12.44 -10.71
C SER A 71 -19.08 12.38 -9.19
N HIS A 72 -20.04 13.12 -8.62
CA HIS A 72 -20.58 12.86 -7.28
C HIS A 72 -21.62 11.77 -7.38
N PHE A 73 -21.63 10.91 -6.38
CA PHE A 73 -22.56 9.80 -6.29
C PHE A 73 -23.42 9.95 -5.04
N LEU A 74 -24.74 9.85 -5.21
CA LEU A 74 -25.72 9.91 -4.13
C LEU A 74 -26.35 8.55 -3.87
N CYS A 75 -26.83 8.46 -2.65
CA CYS A 75 -27.73 7.43 -2.16
C CYS A 75 -29.10 8.11 -1.93
N PRO A 76 -30.21 7.63 -2.53
CA PRO A 76 -31.56 8.13 -2.25
C PRO A 76 -31.92 8.03 -0.77
N GLY A 77 -32.66 9.04 -0.29
CA GLY A 77 -33.41 8.93 0.97
C GLY A 77 -34.66 8.05 0.82
N GLU A 78 -35.44 7.92 1.90
CA GLU A 78 -36.60 7.02 2.00
C GLU A 78 -37.77 7.32 1.03
N LYS A 79 -37.66 8.40 0.23
CA LYS A 79 -38.53 8.71 -0.91
C LYS A 79 -37.66 9.33 -2.01
N PRO A 80 -37.73 8.89 -3.29
CA PRO A 80 -36.80 9.28 -4.35
C PRO A 80 -37.01 10.72 -4.87
N THR A 81 -37.40 11.63 -3.97
CA THR A 81 -37.47 13.06 -4.22
C THR A 81 -36.21 13.78 -3.74
N VAL A 82 -35.50 13.20 -2.76
CA VAL A 82 -34.32 13.81 -2.14
C VAL A 82 -33.18 12.80 -2.07
N PHE A 83 -32.02 13.22 -2.53
CA PHE A 83 -30.81 12.41 -2.61
C PHE A 83 -29.69 13.06 -1.80
N GLN A 84 -28.84 12.24 -1.15
CA GLN A 84 -27.80 12.71 -0.23
C GLN A 84 -26.40 12.35 -0.73
N THR A 85 -25.43 13.28 -0.66
CA THR A 85 -24.06 13.04 -1.14
C THR A 85 -23.34 12.01 -0.31
N LEU A 86 -22.65 11.09 -0.99
CA LEU A 86 -21.90 10.00 -0.36
C LEU A 86 -20.41 10.06 -0.69
N CYS A 87 -20.04 10.06 -1.97
CA CYS A 87 -18.64 10.05 -2.36
C CYS A 87 -18.38 10.63 -3.75
N ARG A 88 -17.11 10.92 -4.01
CA ARG A 88 -16.57 11.27 -5.31
C ARG A 88 -15.76 10.10 -5.86
N ILE A 89 -16.03 9.70 -7.11
CA ILE A 89 -15.31 8.62 -7.79
C ILE A 89 -14.78 9.14 -9.12
N GLY A 90 -13.52 8.82 -9.39
CA GLY A 90 -12.80 9.26 -10.60
C GLY A 90 -11.96 8.18 -11.26
N SER A 91 -12.28 6.91 -10.99
CA SER A 91 -11.53 5.76 -11.49
C SER A 91 -12.45 4.55 -11.68
N GLY A 92 -12.00 3.57 -12.47
CA GLY A 92 -12.70 2.30 -12.68
C GLY A 92 -13.38 2.16 -14.05
N TYR A 93 -13.49 3.24 -14.81
CA TYR A 93 -13.97 3.23 -16.19
C TYR A 93 -12.81 3.21 -17.20
N THR A 94 -13.10 2.66 -18.37
CA THR A 94 -12.29 2.83 -19.59
C THR A 94 -12.48 4.23 -20.18
N LEU A 95 -11.56 4.65 -21.06
CA LEU A 95 -11.69 5.93 -21.76
C LEU A 95 -12.95 5.97 -22.65
N LYS A 96 -13.33 4.82 -23.23
CA LYS A 96 -14.54 4.71 -24.06
C LYS A 96 -15.80 4.90 -23.21
N GLU A 97 -15.91 4.19 -22.09
CA GLU A 97 -17.06 4.35 -21.18
C GLU A 97 -17.19 5.78 -20.67
N LEU A 98 -16.07 6.44 -20.32
CA LEU A 98 -16.09 7.84 -19.92
C LEU A 98 -16.62 8.74 -21.03
N TYR A 99 -16.18 8.51 -22.27
CA TYR A 99 -16.62 9.29 -23.43
C TYR A 99 -18.11 9.10 -23.71
N ASP A 100 -18.57 7.85 -23.75
CA ASP A 100 -19.97 7.50 -24.02
C ASP A 100 -20.91 8.05 -22.93
N LEU A 101 -20.54 7.85 -21.65
CA LEU A 101 -21.26 8.43 -20.51
C LEU A 101 -21.26 9.96 -20.58
N GLY A 102 -20.15 10.54 -21.02
CA GLY A 102 -20.02 11.98 -21.17
C GLY A 102 -21.00 12.54 -22.18
N LEU A 103 -21.05 11.97 -23.37
CA LEU A 103 -22.02 12.35 -24.41
C LEU A 103 -23.47 12.17 -23.94
N LYS A 104 -23.77 11.09 -23.21
CA LYS A 104 -25.11 10.80 -22.70
C LYS A 104 -25.61 11.87 -21.73
N LEU A 105 -24.75 12.33 -20.82
CA LEU A 105 -25.11 13.27 -19.76
C LEU A 105 -24.89 14.75 -20.13
N ASP A 106 -24.13 15.05 -21.19
CA ASP A 106 -23.69 16.41 -21.56
C ASP A 106 -24.85 17.43 -21.58
N LYS A 107 -25.97 17.04 -22.20
CA LYS A 107 -27.17 17.87 -22.38
C LYS A 107 -27.98 18.13 -21.10
N HIS A 108 -27.68 17.43 -20.02
CA HIS A 108 -28.45 17.48 -18.77
C HIS A 108 -27.72 18.20 -17.63
N TRP A 109 -26.46 18.56 -17.81
CA TRP A 109 -25.69 19.28 -16.81
C TRP A 109 -26.20 20.70 -16.59
N LYS A 110 -26.36 21.07 -15.32
CA LYS A 110 -26.73 22.41 -14.87
C LYS A 110 -25.63 22.94 -13.95
N VAL A 111 -25.32 24.23 -14.06
CA VAL A 111 -24.31 24.85 -13.19
C VAL A 111 -24.81 24.90 -11.74
N CYS A 112 -23.99 24.41 -10.81
CA CYS A 112 -24.31 24.46 -9.38
C CYS A 112 -24.02 25.87 -8.84
N LYS A 113 -25.06 26.69 -8.69
CA LYS A 113 -24.93 28.05 -8.14
C LYS A 113 -25.09 28.01 -6.62
N LYS A 114 -24.21 28.72 -5.88
CA LYS A 114 -24.26 28.80 -4.40
C LYS A 114 -25.60 29.30 -3.85
N ASN A 115 -26.30 30.14 -4.60
CA ASN A 115 -27.53 30.81 -4.16
C ASN A 115 -28.81 30.07 -4.54
N ASN A 116 -28.72 28.95 -5.29
CA ASN A 116 -29.90 28.18 -5.70
C ASN A 116 -29.55 26.68 -5.78
N PRO A 117 -29.32 26.00 -4.64
CA PRO A 117 -29.09 24.57 -4.62
C PRO A 117 -30.35 23.82 -5.10
N SER A 118 -30.17 22.71 -5.82
CA SER A 118 -31.32 21.86 -6.20
C SER A 118 -32.00 21.32 -4.95
N ALA A 119 -33.33 21.46 -4.87
CA ALA A 119 -34.12 20.92 -3.76
C ALA A 119 -34.02 19.38 -3.66
N ALA A 120 -33.69 18.70 -4.77
CA ALA A 120 -33.59 17.26 -4.84
C ALA A 120 -32.22 16.72 -4.39
N ILE A 121 -31.19 17.56 -4.27
CA ILE A 121 -29.81 17.12 -4.00
C ILE A 121 -29.27 17.83 -2.75
N LEU A 122 -29.12 17.06 -1.68
CA LEU A 122 -28.52 17.53 -0.44
C LEU A 122 -27.03 17.21 -0.42
N CYS A 123 -26.23 18.28 -0.49
CA CYS A 123 -24.78 18.20 -0.35
C CYS A 123 -24.34 18.51 1.09
N GLY A 124 -23.20 17.96 1.48
CA GLY A 124 -22.44 18.40 2.65
C GLY A 124 -21.57 19.62 2.33
N THR A 125 -20.37 19.64 2.89
CA THR A 125 -19.34 20.66 2.59
C THR A 125 -18.83 20.55 1.14
N GLU A 126 -18.66 19.32 0.65
CA GLU A 126 -18.27 19.08 -0.75
C GLU A 126 -19.45 19.37 -1.67
N LYS A 127 -19.20 20.20 -2.69
CA LYS A 127 -20.20 20.60 -3.69
C LYS A 127 -19.63 20.38 -5.09
N PRO A 128 -20.45 19.88 -6.04
CA PRO A 128 -20.01 19.72 -7.41
C PRO A 128 -20.03 21.07 -8.15
N GLU A 129 -19.32 21.16 -9.28
CA GLU A 129 -19.33 22.34 -10.15
C GLU A 129 -20.61 22.38 -11.00
N VAL A 130 -21.04 21.22 -11.47
CA VAL A 130 -22.28 21.00 -12.21
C VAL A 130 -23.09 19.90 -11.55
N TYR A 131 -24.41 19.93 -11.68
CA TYR A 131 -25.31 18.89 -11.20
C TYR A 131 -26.24 18.42 -12.32
N ILE A 132 -26.79 17.23 -12.15
CA ILE A 132 -27.79 16.64 -13.04
C ILE A 132 -29.01 16.27 -12.22
N GLU A 133 -30.20 16.51 -12.75
CA GLU A 133 -31.43 16.06 -12.08
C GLU A 133 -31.45 14.52 -12.03
N PRO A 134 -31.82 13.90 -10.90
CA PRO A 134 -31.78 12.45 -10.74
C PRO A 134 -32.46 11.67 -11.87
N CYS A 135 -33.61 12.16 -12.38
CA CYS A 135 -34.38 11.53 -13.45
C CYS A 135 -33.68 11.46 -14.81
N ASN A 136 -32.67 12.31 -15.05
CA ASN A 136 -31.89 12.30 -16.28
C ASN A 136 -30.53 11.60 -16.12
N SER A 137 -30.29 11.02 -14.94
CA SER A 137 -29.00 10.47 -14.58
C SER A 137 -28.93 8.95 -14.74
N VAL A 138 -27.77 8.40 -14.44
CA VAL A 138 -27.42 6.99 -14.65
C VAL A 138 -26.87 6.41 -13.36
N ILE A 139 -27.28 5.18 -13.05
CA ILE A 139 -26.73 4.41 -11.95
C ILE A 139 -25.41 3.79 -12.38
N ILE A 140 -24.46 3.80 -11.46
CA ILE A 140 -23.22 3.06 -11.58
C ILE A 140 -23.16 2.01 -10.49
N GLN A 141 -22.43 0.95 -10.76
CA GLN A 141 -21.97 0.04 -9.73
C GLN A 141 -20.58 0.45 -9.29
N ALA A 142 -20.39 0.66 -7.99
CA ALA A 142 -19.12 0.97 -7.38
C ALA A 142 -18.67 -0.11 -6.40
N LYS A 143 -17.35 -0.27 -6.28
CA LYS A 143 -16.69 -1.05 -5.25
C LYS A 143 -15.84 -0.13 -4.39
N ALA A 144 -15.78 -0.39 -3.10
CA ALA A 144 -14.94 0.35 -2.14
C ALA A 144 -14.41 -0.61 -1.08
N ALA A 145 -13.31 -0.23 -0.42
CA ALA A 145 -12.69 -1.07 0.62
C ALA A 145 -13.48 -1.03 1.93
N GLU A 146 -13.93 0.16 2.34
CA GLU A 146 -14.65 0.40 3.59
C GLU A 146 -15.48 1.68 3.52
N ILE A 147 -16.49 1.77 4.39
CA ILE A 147 -17.28 2.96 4.69
C ILE A 147 -16.65 3.65 5.91
N VAL A 148 -16.27 4.92 5.76
CA VAL A 148 -15.64 5.72 6.82
C VAL A 148 -16.50 6.93 7.16
N SER A 149 -16.47 7.38 8.41
CA SER A 149 -17.16 8.61 8.82
C SER A 149 -16.56 9.83 8.12
N SER A 150 -17.40 10.74 7.63
CA SER A 150 -16.94 11.97 6.96
C SER A 150 -18.02 13.05 6.99
N GLU A 151 -17.64 14.25 7.39
CA GLU A 151 -18.53 15.44 7.41
C GLU A 151 -18.59 16.15 6.05
N MET A 152 -17.75 15.73 5.09
CA MET A 152 -17.70 16.34 3.75
C MET A 152 -18.98 16.08 2.96
N TYR A 153 -19.66 14.98 3.26
CA TYR A 153 -20.79 14.46 2.51
C TYR A 153 -22.05 14.40 3.38
N LYS A 154 -23.22 14.50 2.77
CA LYS A 154 -24.47 14.64 3.52
C LYS A 154 -24.85 13.39 4.31
N THR A 155 -24.44 12.21 3.84
CA THR A 155 -24.65 10.93 4.54
C THR A 155 -23.81 10.78 5.82
N ASN A 156 -22.97 11.78 6.17
CA ASN A 156 -22.02 11.75 7.29
C ASN A 156 -21.04 10.56 7.24
N CYS A 157 -20.88 9.97 6.05
CA CYS A 157 -19.93 8.91 5.76
C CYS A 157 -19.51 8.97 4.28
N THR A 158 -18.43 8.30 3.94
CA THR A 158 -17.96 8.19 2.56
C THR A 158 -17.30 6.84 2.33
N LEU A 159 -16.97 6.56 1.07
CA LEU A 159 -16.33 5.32 0.64
C LEU A 159 -14.81 5.52 0.54
N ARG A 160 -14.03 4.59 1.10
CA ARG A 160 -12.57 4.56 0.94
C ARG A 160 -12.18 3.76 -0.30
N PHE A 161 -11.31 4.35 -1.11
CA PHE A 161 -10.84 3.80 -2.39
C PHE A 161 -11.96 3.37 -3.36
N PRO A 162 -13.01 4.20 -3.56
CA PRO A 162 -14.11 3.80 -4.41
C PRO A 162 -13.68 3.76 -5.89
N ARG A 163 -14.21 2.80 -6.63
CA ARG A 163 -13.98 2.61 -8.07
C ARG A 163 -15.27 2.19 -8.75
N ILE A 164 -15.51 2.71 -9.94
CA ILE A 164 -16.60 2.23 -10.79
C ILE A 164 -16.24 0.85 -11.31
N GLU A 165 -17.17 -0.08 -11.25
CA GLU A 165 -17.02 -1.40 -11.85
C GLU A 165 -17.79 -1.51 -13.17
N ARG A 166 -19.01 -0.99 -13.19
CA ARG A 166 -19.86 -0.97 -14.39
C ARG A 166 -20.85 0.19 -14.36
N ILE A 167 -21.29 0.61 -15.53
CA ILE A 167 -22.42 1.53 -15.71
C ILE A 167 -23.69 0.68 -15.81
N ARG A 168 -24.67 0.92 -14.95
CA ARG A 168 -25.90 0.12 -14.83
C ARG A 168 -27.01 0.71 -15.69
N GLU A 169 -26.93 0.46 -16.99
CA GLU A 169 -28.00 0.86 -17.93
C GLU A 169 -29.26 0.00 -17.82
N ASP A 170 -29.17 -1.13 -17.11
CA ASP A 170 -30.27 -2.03 -16.78
C ASP A 170 -31.15 -1.53 -15.64
N LYS A 171 -30.73 -0.46 -14.94
CA LYS A 171 -31.45 0.10 -13.80
C LYS A 171 -31.89 1.53 -14.06
N GLU A 172 -33.12 1.81 -13.64
CA GLU A 172 -33.68 3.15 -13.62
C GLU A 172 -33.14 3.96 -12.45
N TRP A 173 -33.09 5.28 -12.60
CA TRP A 173 -32.48 6.21 -11.63
C TRP A 173 -33.02 6.09 -10.20
N TYR A 174 -34.29 5.66 -10.02
CA TYR A 174 -34.91 5.49 -8.70
C TYR A 174 -34.59 4.14 -8.03
N GLN A 175 -33.89 3.24 -8.72
CA GLN A 175 -33.49 1.91 -8.21
C GLN A 175 -32.06 1.90 -7.62
N CYS A 176 -31.53 3.06 -7.27
CA CYS A 176 -30.23 3.17 -6.59
C CYS A 176 -30.37 2.81 -5.11
N MET A 177 -29.24 2.44 -4.51
CA MET A 177 -29.15 2.01 -3.12
C MET A 177 -29.69 3.07 -2.16
N THR A 178 -30.49 2.68 -1.18
CA THR A 178 -31.10 3.56 -0.19
C THR A 178 -30.21 3.81 1.03
N LEU A 179 -30.48 4.91 1.76
CA LEU A 179 -29.73 5.23 2.98
C LEU A 179 -29.83 4.13 4.04
N ALA A 180 -30.96 3.42 4.10
CA ALA A 180 -31.15 2.28 5.00
C ALA A 180 -30.20 1.12 4.66
N GLU A 181 -30.10 0.76 3.38
CA GLU A 181 -29.16 -0.28 2.90
C GLU A 181 -27.71 0.12 3.15
N LEU A 182 -27.36 1.39 2.89
CA LEU A 182 -26.03 1.91 3.18
C LEU A 182 -25.68 1.81 4.68
N ASN A 183 -26.62 2.18 5.55
CA ASN A 183 -26.44 2.07 6.99
C ASN A 183 -26.32 0.60 7.42
N GLN A 184 -27.10 -0.30 6.85
CA GLN A 184 -26.99 -1.74 7.11
C GLN A 184 -25.59 -2.27 6.77
N LEU A 185 -25.04 -1.89 5.61
CA LEU A 185 -23.66 -2.23 5.23
C LEU A 185 -22.64 -1.63 6.19
N ARG A 186 -22.84 -0.38 6.62
CA ARG A 186 -21.94 0.30 7.57
C ARG A 186 -21.86 -0.42 8.92
N PHE A 187 -22.99 -0.89 9.45
CA PHE A 187 -23.03 -1.54 10.76
C PHE A 187 -22.64 -3.03 10.74
N ARG A 188 -22.74 -3.72 9.59
CA ARG A 188 -22.52 -5.18 9.51
C ARG A 188 -21.11 -5.62 9.89
N ALA A 189 -20.07 -4.90 9.46
CA ALA A 189 -18.67 -5.28 9.69
C ALA A 189 -17.80 -4.07 10.06
N SER A 190 -18.33 -3.21 10.94
CA SER A 190 -17.63 -1.98 11.39
C SER A 190 -17.13 -1.12 10.23
N GLY A 191 -17.92 -1.04 9.15
CA GLY A 191 -17.59 -0.33 7.92
C GLY A 191 -16.80 -1.12 6.87
N LYS A 192 -16.24 -2.30 7.17
CA LYS A 192 -15.59 -3.14 6.15
C LYS A 192 -16.61 -3.75 5.18
N LEU A 193 -16.22 -3.84 3.92
CA LEU A 193 -17.10 -4.34 2.84
C LEU A 193 -16.68 -5.72 2.33
N ALA A 194 -15.60 -6.26 2.88
CA ALA A 194 -15.25 -7.66 2.80
C ALA A 194 -15.76 -8.33 4.08
N SER A 195 -16.82 -9.11 3.99
CA SER A 195 -17.37 -9.86 5.15
C SER A 195 -17.73 -11.30 4.81
N ARG A 196 -17.47 -11.72 3.57
CA ARG A 196 -17.69 -13.09 3.10
C ARG A 196 -16.35 -13.79 3.01
N HIS A 197 -16.35 -15.10 3.24
CA HIS A 197 -15.18 -15.93 3.00
C HIS A 197 -15.06 -16.31 1.53
N LEU A 198 -13.83 -16.40 1.07
CA LEU A 198 -13.50 -16.97 -0.23
C LEU A 198 -13.56 -18.50 -0.13
N HIS A 199 -14.35 -19.12 -1.00
CA HIS A 199 -14.38 -20.57 -1.20
C HIS A 199 -13.85 -20.89 -2.60
N ILE A 200 -12.92 -21.85 -2.69
CA ILE A 200 -12.47 -22.38 -3.98
C ILE A 200 -13.52 -23.39 -4.44
N GLN A 201 -14.30 -23.05 -5.47
CA GLN A 201 -15.08 -24.04 -6.23
C GLN A 201 -14.20 -24.57 -7.35
N GLU A 202 -14.02 -25.88 -7.44
CA GLU A 202 -13.14 -26.51 -8.44
C GLU A 202 -13.71 -26.48 -9.88
N ASP A 203 -14.93 -25.98 -10.10
CA ASP A 203 -15.72 -26.33 -11.29
C ASP A 203 -16.35 -25.15 -12.07
N GLN A 204 -15.71 -23.97 -12.13
CA GLN A 204 -16.15 -22.88 -13.02
C GLN A 204 -15.19 -22.62 -14.19
N PRO A 205 -15.71 -22.42 -15.43
CA PRO A 205 -14.89 -22.18 -16.60
C PRO A 205 -14.13 -20.85 -16.47
N GLU A 206 -12.82 -20.89 -16.69
CA GLU A 206 -11.93 -19.74 -16.58
C GLU A 206 -12.40 -18.58 -17.47
N LYS A 207 -12.85 -17.47 -16.86
CA LYS A 207 -12.98 -16.20 -17.58
C LYS A 207 -11.58 -15.72 -17.98
N LYS A 208 -11.44 -15.25 -19.23
CA LYS A 208 -10.18 -14.88 -19.89
C LYS A 208 -9.23 -14.10 -18.97
N LYS A 209 -8.24 -14.81 -18.42
CA LYS A 209 -7.10 -14.22 -17.71
C LYS A 209 -6.17 -13.52 -18.71
N HIS A 210 -5.64 -12.37 -18.35
CA HIS A 210 -4.45 -11.82 -19.02
C HIS A 210 -3.32 -12.85 -18.88
N LYS A 211 -2.86 -13.42 -20.01
CA LYS A 211 -1.77 -14.39 -20.05
C LYS A 211 -0.48 -13.75 -19.49
N PHE A 212 -0.11 -14.09 -18.27
CA PHE A 212 1.28 -13.97 -17.83
C PHE A 212 2.02 -15.22 -18.28
N VAL A 213 3.15 -15.03 -18.97
CA VAL A 213 4.02 -16.13 -19.41
C VAL A 213 4.62 -16.79 -18.16
N ALA A 214 4.17 -18.01 -17.85
CA ALA A 214 4.71 -18.80 -16.75
C ALA A 214 6.14 -19.23 -17.09
N LYS A 215 7.10 -18.92 -16.22
CA LYS A 215 8.43 -19.52 -16.25
C LYS A 215 8.38 -20.93 -15.64
N PRO A 216 9.25 -21.87 -16.08
CA PRO A 216 9.22 -23.24 -15.61
C PRO A 216 9.45 -23.31 -14.09
N LYS A 217 8.72 -24.19 -13.42
CA LYS A 217 8.93 -24.54 -12.01
C LYS A 217 10.05 -25.57 -11.93
N GLU A 218 11.18 -25.20 -11.35
CA GLU A 218 12.16 -26.18 -10.87
C GLU A 218 11.76 -26.62 -9.46
N THR A 219 11.80 -27.93 -9.21
CA THR A 219 11.78 -28.51 -7.86
C THR A 219 13.11 -28.17 -7.19
N ILE A 220 13.10 -27.30 -6.17
CA ILE A 220 14.33 -26.81 -5.54
C ILE A 220 14.37 -27.28 -4.08
N GLY A 221 15.32 -28.17 -3.80
CA GLY A 221 15.86 -28.41 -2.46
C GLY A 221 16.80 -27.27 -2.04
N VAL A 222 17.36 -27.35 -0.83
CA VAL A 222 18.27 -26.31 -0.30
C VAL A 222 19.40 -26.01 -1.30
N ILE A 223 19.52 -24.74 -1.70
CA ILE A 223 20.50 -24.25 -2.66
C ILE A 223 21.92 -24.46 -2.08
N ASP A 224 22.88 -24.92 -2.89
CA ASP A 224 24.18 -25.43 -2.42
C ASP A 224 25.01 -24.45 -1.58
N HIS A 225 24.86 -23.13 -1.75
CA HIS A 225 25.55 -22.14 -0.91
C HIS A 225 24.84 -21.81 0.42
N PHE A 226 23.63 -22.35 0.62
CA PHE A 226 22.91 -22.36 1.91
C PHE A 226 23.00 -23.73 2.61
N LYS A 227 23.57 -24.76 1.96
CA LYS A 227 23.97 -25.97 2.67
C LYS A 227 25.15 -25.63 3.58
N SER A 228 25.05 -26.00 4.85
CA SER A 228 26.21 -25.92 5.75
C SER A 228 27.37 -26.71 5.14
N GLN A 229 28.53 -26.08 5.02
CA GLN A 229 29.74 -26.79 4.61
C GLN A 229 30.05 -27.87 5.65
N ASN A 230 30.40 -29.07 5.19
CA ASN A 230 30.82 -30.13 6.07
C ASN A 230 32.24 -29.82 6.57
N LEU A 231 32.33 -29.30 7.80
CA LEU A 231 33.57 -28.81 8.42
C LEU A 231 34.33 -29.91 9.18
N SER A 232 33.94 -31.18 9.06
CA SER A 232 34.57 -32.28 9.82
C SER A 232 36.03 -32.53 9.46
N ALA A 233 36.52 -32.01 8.34
CA ALA A 233 37.88 -32.19 7.84
C ALA A 233 38.73 -30.91 7.81
N VAL A 234 38.22 -29.78 8.31
CA VAL A 234 38.95 -28.49 8.23
C VAL A 234 39.70 -28.22 9.53
N THR A 235 41.02 -28.35 9.49
CA THR A 235 41.92 -27.86 10.55
C THR A 235 42.01 -26.34 10.46
N LYS A 236 41.65 -25.65 11.55
CA LYS A 236 41.52 -24.19 11.58
C LYS A 236 42.90 -23.53 11.74
N GLU A 237 43.58 -23.19 10.65
CA GLU A 237 44.71 -22.26 10.67
C GLU A 237 44.20 -20.82 10.42
N MET A 238 44.00 -20.06 11.51
CA MET A 238 43.73 -18.62 11.43
C MET A 238 45.04 -17.85 11.48
N ASP A 239 45.70 -17.66 10.33
CA ASP A 239 46.83 -16.75 10.25
C ASP A 239 46.32 -15.33 9.95
N ARG A 240 46.24 -14.52 11.03
CA ARG A 240 45.85 -13.09 11.15
C ARG A 240 44.39 -12.79 11.50
N SER A 241 44.16 -12.59 12.80
CA SER A 241 42.95 -11.98 13.36
C SER A 241 42.94 -10.47 13.11
N TYR A 242 42.12 -10.00 12.17
CA TYR A 242 41.92 -8.56 11.98
C TYR A 242 41.19 -7.97 13.19
N THR A 243 41.90 -7.12 13.94
CA THR A 243 41.34 -6.37 15.07
C THR A 243 41.12 -4.92 14.66
N ALA A 244 39.92 -4.38 14.84
CA ALA A 244 39.55 -3.04 14.43
C ALA A 244 38.88 -2.27 15.58
N TYR A 245 39.17 -0.97 15.67
CA TYR A 245 38.49 -0.02 16.56
C TYR A 245 37.53 0.83 15.74
N PHE A 246 36.32 1.03 16.25
CA PHE A 246 35.28 1.84 15.62
C PHE A 246 35.07 3.06 16.50
N ASP A 247 35.34 4.26 15.96
CA ASP A 247 35.32 5.52 16.70
C ASP A 247 33.88 5.97 16.99
N ARG A 248 33.27 5.31 17.98
CA ARG A 248 31.89 5.53 18.42
C ARG A 248 31.81 6.48 19.62
N CYS A 249 32.91 7.09 20.03
CA CYS A 249 33.00 7.91 21.23
C CYS A 249 32.82 9.40 20.87
N ALA A 250 32.17 10.19 21.73
CA ALA A 250 32.09 11.64 21.56
C ALA A 250 33.48 12.29 21.76
N ASP A 251 34.26 11.74 22.69
CA ASP A 251 35.67 12.07 22.93
C ASP A 251 36.57 10.91 22.47
N LEU A 252 37.64 11.23 21.75
CA LEU A 252 38.46 10.24 21.06
C LEU A 252 39.09 9.25 22.06
N GLY A 253 38.66 7.99 22.01
CA GLY A 253 39.20 6.93 22.85
C GLY A 253 38.69 6.93 24.30
N ASP A 254 37.69 7.74 24.64
CA ASP A 254 37.03 7.70 25.95
C ASP A 254 35.85 6.72 25.96
N PRO A 255 35.94 5.59 26.67
CA PRO A 255 34.86 4.59 26.74
C PRO A 255 33.58 5.09 27.39
N GLU A 256 33.65 6.15 28.22
CA GLU A 256 32.47 6.72 28.90
C GLU A 256 31.63 7.59 27.97
N SER A 257 32.16 7.97 26.81
CA SER A 257 31.53 8.87 25.85
C SER A 257 30.88 8.16 24.65
N ILE A 258 30.57 6.87 24.76
CA ILE A 258 30.03 6.06 23.65
C ILE A 258 28.65 6.57 23.18
N ILE A 259 28.56 6.84 21.88
CA ILE A 259 27.34 7.21 21.17
C ILE A 259 26.71 5.93 20.61
N GLN A 260 25.48 5.62 21.06
CA GLN A 260 24.73 4.46 20.60
C GLN A 260 23.86 4.78 19.37
N GLY A 261 23.67 3.80 18.50
CA GLY A 261 22.75 3.91 17.35
C GLY A 261 23.38 4.58 16.13
N THR A 262 24.71 4.51 16.01
CA THR A 262 25.46 5.11 14.90
C THR A 262 25.57 4.14 13.72
N SER A 263 25.92 4.66 12.54
CA SER A 263 26.18 3.81 11.36
C SER A 263 27.34 2.83 11.60
N LEU A 264 28.28 3.19 12.48
CA LEU A 264 29.41 2.38 12.91
C LEU A 264 28.99 1.14 13.71
N ASP A 265 27.85 1.15 14.41
CA ASP A 265 27.35 -0.03 15.12
C ASP A 265 26.96 -1.15 14.16
N THR A 266 26.35 -0.78 13.03
CA THR A 266 25.97 -1.73 11.98
C THR A 266 27.20 -2.29 11.29
N ARG A 267 28.20 -1.44 11.03
CA ARG A 267 29.48 -1.86 10.44
C ARG A 267 30.32 -2.73 11.37
N ALA A 268 30.28 -2.47 12.68
CA ALA A 268 30.93 -3.31 13.68
C ALA A 268 30.30 -4.70 13.74
N LEU A 269 28.97 -4.81 13.62
CA LEU A 269 28.27 -6.10 13.53
C LEU A 269 28.66 -6.88 12.26
N GLU A 270 28.66 -6.22 11.11
CA GLU A 270 29.09 -6.79 9.83
C GLU A 270 30.55 -7.28 9.90
N PHE A 271 31.44 -6.49 10.50
CA PHE A 271 32.84 -6.87 10.68
C PHE A 271 33.02 -8.09 11.59
N ARG A 272 32.25 -8.19 12.69
CA ARG A 272 32.23 -9.38 13.57
C ARG A 272 31.68 -10.61 12.85
N PHE A 273 30.64 -10.44 12.04
CA PHE A 273 30.04 -11.53 11.26
C PHE A 273 31.07 -12.18 10.32
N HIS A 274 31.97 -11.38 9.76
CA HIS A 274 33.08 -11.86 8.91
C HIS A 274 34.32 -12.34 9.70
N GLY A 275 34.21 -12.51 11.02
CA GLY A 275 35.29 -13.05 11.87
C GLY A 275 36.30 -12.01 12.37
N GLY A 276 36.05 -10.72 12.14
CA GLY A 276 36.86 -9.64 12.69
C GLY A 276 36.61 -9.39 14.17
N ARG A 277 37.62 -8.94 14.90
CA ARG A 277 37.51 -8.57 16.32
C ARG A 277 37.34 -7.06 16.46
N VAL A 278 36.23 -6.63 17.03
CA VAL A 278 36.00 -5.21 17.35
C VAL A 278 36.45 -4.96 18.79
N VAL A 279 37.27 -3.93 19.00
CA VAL A 279 37.71 -3.48 20.32
C VAL A 279 37.09 -2.13 20.67
N GLU A 280 36.86 -1.93 21.97
CA GLU A 280 36.22 -0.72 22.52
C GLU A 280 37.22 0.37 22.88
N GLU A 281 38.52 0.04 22.91
CA GLU A 281 39.61 0.95 23.23
C GLU A 281 40.68 0.90 22.16
N LEU A 282 41.28 2.05 21.87
CA LEU A 282 42.36 2.19 20.91
C LEU A 282 43.69 1.78 21.57
N LYS A 283 44.12 0.55 21.28
CA LYS A 283 45.33 -0.08 21.83
C LYS A 283 46.30 -0.58 20.77
N GLU A 284 47.53 -0.88 21.22
CA GLU A 284 48.59 -1.41 20.36
C GLU A 284 48.18 -2.75 19.71
N GLY A 285 48.52 -2.92 18.43
CA GLY A 285 48.17 -4.12 17.65
C GLY A 285 46.82 -4.08 16.93
N ILE A 286 46.09 -2.95 16.96
CA ILE A 286 44.93 -2.73 16.09
C ILE A 286 45.38 -2.60 14.64
N SER A 287 44.62 -3.22 13.74
CA SER A 287 44.87 -3.18 12.30
C SER A 287 44.18 -2.01 11.60
N HIS A 288 42.95 -1.69 12.02
CA HIS A 288 42.10 -0.68 11.38
C HIS A 288 41.37 0.19 12.42
N VAL A 289 41.26 1.48 12.13
CA VAL A 289 40.40 2.43 12.83
C VAL A 289 39.36 2.92 11.85
N ILE A 290 38.08 2.67 12.14
CA ILE A 290 36.95 3.05 11.30
C ILE A 290 36.33 4.33 11.86
N VAL A 291 36.21 5.37 11.03
CA VAL A 291 35.61 6.66 11.39
C VAL A 291 34.38 6.99 10.53
N GLU A 292 33.42 7.73 11.09
CA GLU A 292 32.24 8.17 10.35
C GLU A 292 32.47 9.48 9.57
N SER A 293 33.39 10.33 10.04
CA SER A 293 33.64 11.65 9.46
C SER A 293 35.13 11.95 9.37
N GLU A 294 35.55 12.63 8.29
CA GLU A 294 36.94 13.03 8.06
C GLU A 294 37.46 14.03 9.10
N ARG A 295 36.59 14.68 9.87
CA ARG A 295 36.96 15.71 10.87
C ARG A 295 38.00 15.22 11.89
N ARG A 296 37.96 13.93 12.26
CA ARG A 296 38.84 13.32 13.28
C ARG A 296 40.11 12.67 12.70
N THR A 297 40.28 12.73 11.38
CA THR A 297 41.41 12.08 10.70
C THR A 297 42.76 12.68 11.11
N LEU A 298 42.81 13.98 11.42
CA LEU A 298 44.04 14.67 11.78
C LEU A 298 44.54 14.25 13.17
N ASP A 299 43.62 14.18 14.14
CA ASP A 299 43.90 13.74 15.52
C ASP A 299 44.33 12.27 15.54
N LEU A 300 43.63 11.40 14.79
CA LEU A 300 44.02 9.99 14.64
C LEU A 300 45.36 9.80 13.93
N LYS A 301 45.70 10.67 12.97
CA LYS A 301 47.03 10.68 12.33
C LYS A 301 48.13 11.10 13.29
N MET A 302 47.85 12.04 14.20
CA MET A 302 48.78 12.42 15.27
C MET A 302 48.94 11.28 16.28
N LEU A 303 47.84 10.70 16.75
CA LEU A 303 47.82 9.60 17.70
C LEU A 303 48.52 8.35 17.14
N ARG A 304 48.32 8.05 15.84
CA ARG A 304 49.03 6.99 15.12
C ARG A 304 50.56 7.12 15.21
N ARG A 305 51.12 8.31 15.43
CA ARG A 305 52.57 8.49 15.61
C ARG A 305 53.08 7.88 16.92
N LEU A 306 52.23 7.83 17.94
CA LEU A 306 52.55 7.32 19.28
C LEU A 306 52.59 5.79 19.35
N TYR A 307 51.92 5.07 18.44
CA TYR A 307 51.91 3.60 18.42
C TYR A 307 53.10 3.02 17.64
N THR A 308 53.61 1.90 18.11
CA THR A 308 54.72 1.19 17.46
C THR A 308 54.27 0.46 16.20
N LYS A 309 53.10 -0.18 16.20
CA LYS A 309 52.43 -0.75 15.03
C LYS A 309 51.40 0.24 14.51
N LYS A 310 51.51 0.58 13.23
CA LYS A 310 50.60 1.54 12.60
C LYS A 310 49.30 0.84 12.19
N PHE A 311 48.18 1.44 12.55
CA PHE A 311 46.85 1.06 12.06
C PHE A 311 46.47 1.88 10.81
N LYS A 312 45.56 1.33 9.99
CA LYS A 312 44.96 2.02 8.85
C LYS A 312 43.71 2.77 9.30
N ILE A 313 43.58 4.04 8.92
CA ILE A 313 42.37 4.82 9.14
C ILE A 313 41.49 4.65 7.89
N VAL A 314 40.24 4.23 8.08
CA VAL A 314 39.25 3.96 7.03
C VAL A 314 37.98 4.75 7.33
#